data_AF-A0A392UXX0-F1
#
_entry.id   AF-A0A392UXX0-F1
#
_cell.length_a   1.000
_cell.length_b   1.000
_cell.length_c   1.000
_cell.angle_alpha   90.00
_cell.angle_beta   90.00
_cell.angle_gamma   90.00
#
_symmetry.space_group_name_H-M   'P 1'
#
loop_
_entity.id
_entity.type
_entity.pdbx_description
1 polymer ?
#
loop_
_entity_poly.entity_id
_entity_poly.type
_entity_poly.pdbx_seq_one_letter_code
_entity_poly.pdbx_strand_id
1 'polypeptide(L)' 'MDEVKAAVWDCDSYKSPGPDGINFDFIKDFWAEMQGDVMRFISEFHQNGRLTK' A
#
# COMPACT_ATOMS: atom_id res chain seq x y z
N MET A 1 6.40 10.39 2.88
CA MET A 1 6.46 8.93 3.12
C MET A 1 5.74 8.56 4.40
N ASP A 2 5.92 9.33 5.48
CA ASP A 2 5.36 9.00 6.80
C ASP A 2 3.84 8.87 6.81
N GLU A 3 3.10 9.71 6.08
CA GLU A 3 1.63 9.63 5.98
C GLU A 3 1.15 8.32 5.34
N VAL A 4 1.75 7.93 4.22
CA VAL A 4 1.41 6.68 3.53
C VAL A 4 1.71 5.48 4.42
N LYS A 5 2.88 5.47 5.06
CA LYS A 5 3.26 4.39 5.97
C LYS A 5 2.33 4.32 7.18
N ALA A 6 1.98 5.47 7.77
CA ALA A 6 1.06 5.54 8.89
C ALA A 6 -0.33 4.99 8.51
N ALA A 7 -0.85 5.34 7.33
CA ALA A 7 -2.11 4.81 6.83
C ALA A 7 -2.08 3.28 6.62
N VAL A 8 -0.95 2.73 6.16
CA VAL A 8 -0.75 1.27 6.04
C VAL A 8 -0.73 0.59 7.42
N TRP A 9 -0.11 1.21 8.43
CA TRP A 9 -0.04 0.67 9.79
C TRP A 9 -1.34 0.78 10.58
N ASP A 10 -2.13 1.82 10.32
CA ASP A 10 -3.47 2.02 10.91
C ASP A 10 -4.50 1.00 10.37
N CYS A 11 -4.24 0.41 9.19
CA CYS A 11 -5.07 -0.65 8.65
C CYS A 11 -4.87 -1.96 9.41
N ASP A 12 -5.96 -2.62 9.80
CA ASP A 12 -5.91 -3.97 10.40
C ASP A 12 -5.26 -4.97 9.43
N SER A 13 -4.33 -5.78 9.94
CA SER A 13 -3.53 -6.72 9.14
C SER A 13 -4.38 -7.76 8.39
N TYR A 14 -5.50 -8.19 8.96
CA TYR A 14 -6.38 -9.21 8.38
C TYR A 14 -7.55 -8.63 7.60
N LYS A 15 -7.63 -7.31 7.46
CA LYS A 15 -8.69 -6.66 6.69
C LYS A 15 -8.50 -6.91 5.19
N SER A 16 -9.63 -7.10 4.51
CA SER A 16 -9.70 -7.27 3.05
C SER A 16 -8.81 -8.39 2.49
N PRO A 17 -8.88 -9.64 3.02
CA PRO A 17 -8.14 -10.74 2.42
C PRO A 17 -8.68 -10.98 1.00
N GLY A 18 -7.83 -10.80 0.00
CA GLY A 18 -8.16 -11.19 -1.36
C GLY A 18 -8.30 -12.72 -1.47
N PRO A 19 -8.92 -13.24 -2.55
CA PRO A 19 -8.93 -14.67 -2.83
C PRO A 19 -7.52 -15.24 -3.07
N ASP A 20 -6.52 -14.39 -3.25
CA ASP A 20 -5.09 -14.70 -3.33
C ASP A 20 -4.40 -14.85 -1.96
N GLY A 21 -5.09 -14.51 -0.87
CA GLY A 21 -4.54 -14.55 0.49
C GLY A 21 -3.61 -13.39 0.83
N ILE A 22 -3.49 -12.37 -0.02
CA ILE A 22 -2.69 -11.17 0.25
C ILE A 22 -3.54 -10.17 1.05
N ASN A 23 -2.97 -9.61 2.11
CA ASN A 23 -3.59 -8.62 2.98
C ASN A 23 -2.58 -7.53 3.40
N PHE A 24 -2.95 -6.67 4.34
CA PHE A 24 -2.08 -5.61 4.84
C PHE A 24 -0.87 -6.13 5.62
N ASP A 25 -0.94 -7.32 6.21
CA ASP A 25 0.19 -7.95 6.91
C ASP A 25 1.36 -8.17 5.96
N PHE A 26 1.09 -8.69 4.76
CA PHE A 26 2.10 -8.85 3.71
C PHE A 26 2.77 -7.51 3.36
N ILE A 27 1.98 -6.45 3.18
CA ILE A 27 2.52 -5.12 2.83
C ILE A 27 3.40 -4.58 3.98
N LYS A 28 3.01 -4.82 5.24
CA LYS A 28 3.79 -4.40 6.41
C LYS A 28 5.11 -5.18 6.53
N ASP A 29 5.07 -6.49 6.32
CA ASP A 29 6.23 -7.37 6.40
C ASP A 29 7.28 -7.05 5.33
N PHE A 30 6.84 -6.75 4.11
CA PHE A 30 7.69 -6.44 2.96
C PHE A 30 7.78 -4.93 2.67
N TRP A 31 7.50 -4.07 3.66
CA TRP A 31 7.48 -2.62 3.46
C TRP A 31 8.84 -2.09 2.95
N ALA A 32 9.95 -2.64 3.45
CA ALA A 32 11.28 -2.17 3.07
C ALA A 32 11.55 -2.33 1.56
N GLU A 33 11.05 -3.42 0.99
CA GLU A 33 11.14 -3.79 -0.41
C GLU A 33 10.09 -3.08 -1.27
N MET A 34 8.86 -2.95 -0.78
CA MET A 34 7.71 -2.47 -1.57
C MET A 34 7.47 -0.96 -1.52
N GLN A 35 7.97 -0.26 -0.49
CA GLN A 35 7.66 1.16 -0.28
C GLN A 35 7.99 2.05 -1.48
N GLY A 36 9.03 1.72 -2.25
CA GLY A 36 9.39 2.47 -3.45
C GLY A 36 8.28 2.45 -4.50
N ASP A 37 7.74 1.27 -4.80
CA ASP A 37 6.66 1.09 -5.76
C ASP A 37 5.34 1.66 -5.27
N VAL A 38 5.01 1.47 -3.99
CA VAL A 38 3.81 2.06 -3.36
C VAL A 38 3.83 3.58 -3.46
N MET A 39 4.97 4.21 -3.13
CA MET A 39 5.12 5.66 -3.20
C MET A 39 5.05 6.19 -4.63
N ARG A 40 5.63 5.47 -5.61
CA ARG A 40 5.51 5.82 -7.03
C ARG A 40 4.05 5.78 -7.48
N PHE A 41 3.34 4.70 -7.18
CA PHE A 41 1.93 4.53 -7.54
C PHE A 41 1.05 5.65 -6.96
N ILE A 42 1.19 5.95 -5.67
CA ILE A 42 0.42 7.03 -5.02
C ILE A 42 0.78 8.40 -5.62
N SER A 43 2.05 8.64 -5.94
CA SER A 43 2.48 9.90 -6.56
C SER A 43 1.86 10.08 -7.95
N GLU A 44 1.84 9.02 -8.76
CA GLU A 44 1.19 9.03 -10.08
C GLU A 44 -0.31 9.27 -9.97
N PHE A 45 -0.98 8.60 -9.02
CA PHE A 45 -2.40 8.81 -8.75
C PHE A 45 -2.68 10.26 -8.33
N HIS A 46 -1.89 10.81 -7.42
CA HIS A 46 -2.07 12.17 -6.91
C HIS A 46 -1.91 13.23 -8.02
N GLN A 47 -0.97 13.02 -8.94
CA GLN A 47 -0.71 13.94 -10.06
C GLN A 47 -1.77 13.85 -11.16
N ASN A 48 -2.28 12.65 -11.45
CA ASN A 48 -3.13 12.41 -12.61
C ASN A 48 -4.61 12.20 -12.27
N GLY A 49 -4.95 12.07 -10.98
CA GLY A 49 -6.32 11.83 -10.50
C GLY A 49 -6.91 10.50 -10.94
N ARG A 50 -6.07 9.52 -11.33
CA ARG A 50 -6.54 8.26 -11.92
C ARG A 50 -5.67 7.10 -11.45
N LEU A 51 -6.32 6.03 -11.00
CA LEU A 51 -5.63 4.78 -10.68
C LEU A 51 -5.24 4.14 -12.01
N THR A 52 -3.94 4.05 -12.25
CA THR A 52 -3.41 3.31 -13.40
C THR A 52 -3.66 1.83 -13.19
N LYS A 53 -3.98 1.13 -14.28
CA LYS A 53 -4.42 -0.26 -14.28
C LYS A 53 -3.22 -1.19 -14.40
#